data_AF-A0A538BMJ0-F1
#
_entry.id   AF-A0A538BMJ0-F1
#
_cell.length_a   1.000
_cell.length_b   1.000
_cell.length_c   1.000
_cell.angle_alpha   90.00
_cell.angle_beta   90.00
_cell.angle_gamma   90.00
#
_symmetry.space_group_name_H-M   'P 1'
#
loop_
_entity.id
_entity.type
_entity.pdbx_description
1 polymer ?
#
loop_
_entity_poly.entity_id
_entity_poly.type
_entity_poly.pdbx_seq_one_letter_code
_entity_poly.pdbx_strand_id
1 'polypeptide(L)'
;MRGELHRGHHGAAGEVDFALVGLHAELDPSAAGVTALAERLGAARRLAPPYDARAIFAEARGGDRVAREVVEEVARRIALHLAPIASVADVALVVLGGGLGTNGDLLLEPVRRFLGGWMPYPPQVEVSSLGEAAVLTGALAVGLRSALDSVFVNRSGAVPA
;
A
#
# COMPACT_ATOMS: atom_id res chain seq x y z
N MET A 1 13.38 -7.72 4.19
CA MET A 1 14.30 -7.33 5.28
C MET A 1 15.72 -7.57 4.84
N ARG A 2 16.62 -6.57 5.00
CA ARG A 2 18.03 -6.67 4.58
C ARG A 2 18.22 -7.08 3.10
N GLY A 3 17.40 -6.53 2.21
CA GLY A 3 17.40 -6.87 0.78
C GLY A 3 16.68 -8.17 0.41
N GLU A 4 16.24 -8.96 1.39
CA GLU A 4 15.56 -10.24 1.17
C GLU A 4 14.04 -10.16 1.33
N LEU A 5 13.29 -10.98 0.60
CA LEU A 5 11.84 -11.07 0.78
C LEU A 5 11.52 -11.75 2.13
N HIS A 6 10.82 -11.04 3.00
CA HIS A 6 10.36 -11.60 4.27
C HIS A 6 9.00 -12.27 4.07
N ARG A 7 8.95 -13.61 4.18
CA ARG A 7 7.75 -14.41 3.92
C ARG A 7 6.94 -14.75 5.18
N GLY A 8 7.53 -14.64 6.35
CA GLY A 8 6.93 -15.13 7.60
C GLY A 8 6.88 -16.66 7.67
N HIS A 9 6.39 -17.21 8.79
CA HIS A 9 6.41 -18.66 9.05
C HIS A 9 5.55 -19.46 8.07
N HIS A 10 4.35 -18.95 7.72
CA HIS A 10 3.41 -19.60 6.79
C HIS A 10 3.47 -19.03 5.37
N GLY A 11 4.41 -18.15 5.05
CA GLY A 11 4.38 -17.43 3.78
C GLY A 11 3.37 -16.26 3.72
N ALA A 12 2.69 -15.96 4.82
CA ALA A 12 1.62 -14.95 4.90
C ALA A 12 2.08 -13.57 5.42
N ALA A 13 3.39 -13.30 5.48
CA ALA A 13 3.85 -11.96 5.84
C ALA A 13 3.43 -10.94 4.77
N GLY A 14 2.93 -9.79 5.22
CA GLY A 14 2.49 -8.70 4.33
C GLY A 14 0.98 -8.64 4.07
N GLU A 15 0.19 -9.54 4.68
CA GLU A 15 -1.28 -9.45 4.66
C GLU A 15 -1.77 -8.35 5.63
N VAL A 16 -1.55 -7.10 5.25
CA VAL A 16 -1.69 -5.91 6.11
C VAL A 16 -3.12 -5.67 6.59
N ASP A 17 -4.12 -6.11 5.84
CA ASP A 17 -5.54 -5.91 6.15
C ASP A 17 -5.96 -6.67 7.43
N PHE A 18 -5.30 -7.79 7.74
CA PHE A 18 -5.59 -8.54 8.96
C PHE A 18 -5.09 -7.83 10.23
N ALA A 19 -4.21 -6.83 10.12
CA ALA A 19 -3.70 -6.10 11.28
C ALA A 19 -4.82 -5.38 12.05
N LEU A 20 -5.91 -5.00 11.36
CA LEU A 20 -6.99 -4.19 11.92
C LEU A 20 -8.35 -4.93 11.97
N VAL A 21 -8.41 -6.21 11.59
CA VAL A 21 -9.67 -6.97 11.46
C VAL A 21 -10.48 -7.03 12.76
N GLY A 22 -9.83 -6.95 13.91
CA GLY A 22 -10.47 -6.97 15.24
C GLY A 22 -11.13 -5.65 15.67
N LEU A 23 -10.96 -4.56 14.92
CA LEU A 23 -11.46 -3.22 15.32
C LEU A 23 -12.92 -2.96 14.94
N HIS A 24 -13.55 -3.85 14.15
CA HIS A 24 -14.93 -3.71 13.68
C HIS A 24 -15.26 -2.31 13.10
N ALA A 25 -14.31 -1.74 12.36
CA ALA A 25 -14.42 -0.41 11.75
C ALA A 25 -14.19 -0.47 10.23
N GLU A 26 -14.84 0.42 9.49
CA GLU A 26 -14.69 0.54 8.03
C GLU A 26 -13.40 1.31 7.70
N LEU A 27 -12.28 0.59 7.72
CA LEU A 27 -10.94 1.14 7.55
C LEU A 27 -10.27 0.77 6.23
N ASP A 28 -10.96 0.07 5.34
CA ASP A 28 -10.41 -0.36 4.05
C ASP A 28 -9.98 0.87 3.21
N PRO A 29 -8.67 1.00 2.88
CA PRO A 29 -8.18 2.06 2.01
C PRO A 29 -8.27 1.71 0.52
N SER A 30 -8.73 0.50 0.15
CA SER A 30 -8.83 0.03 -1.24
C SER A 30 -9.74 0.90 -2.11
N ALA A 31 -9.68 0.71 -3.43
CA ALA A 31 -10.59 1.39 -4.36
C ALA A 31 -12.08 1.13 -4.06
N ALA A 32 -12.41 -0.06 -3.55
CA ALA A 32 -13.77 -0.37 -3.10
C ALA A 32 -14.12 0.42 -1.83
N GLY A 33 -13.20 0.47 -0.86
CA GLY A 33 -13.35 1.28 0.36
C GLY A 33 -13.46 2.79 0.09
N VAL A 34 -12.74 3.31 -0.92
CA VAL A 34 -12.87 4.70 -1.39
C VAL A 34 -14.27 4.94 -1.96
N THR A 35 -14.74 4.05 -2.84
CA THR A 35 -16.08 4.16 -3.46
C THR A 35 -17.17 4.15 -2.39
N ALA A 36 -17.13 3.20 -1.46
CA ALA A 36 -18.10 3.08 -0.37
C ALA A 36 -18.10 4.33 0.53
N LEU A 37 -16.91 4.86 0.86
CA LEU A 37 -16.79 6.10 1.63
C LEU A 37 -17.37 7.29 0.86
N ALA A 38 -17.07 7.41 -0.43
CA ALA A 38 -17.57 8.48 -1.28
C ALA A 38 -19.09 8.43 -1.47
N GLU A 39 -19.68 7.24 -1.59
CA GLU A 39 -21.14 7.06 -1.63
C GLU A 39 -21.80 7.60 -0.36
N ARG A 40 -21.27 7.23 0.82
CA ARG A 40 -21.81 7.69 2.10
C ARG A 40 -21.67 9.20 2.28
N LEU A 41 -20.54 9.78 1.91
CA LEU A 41 -20.31 11.22 2.04
C LEU A 41 -21.03 12.03 0.95
N GLY A 42 -21.11 11.52 -0.27
CA GLY A 42 -21.74 12.15 -1.41
C GLY A 42 -23.24 12.29 -1.25
N ALA A 43 -23.91 11.24 -0.74
CA ALA A 43 -25.32 11.29 -0.37
C ALA A 43 -25.62 12.39 0.66
N ALA A 44 -24.68 12.68 1.56
CA ALA A 44 -24.82 13.71 2.58
C ALA A 44 -24.38 15.10 2.10
N ARG A 45 -23.52 15.23 1.08
CA ARG A 45 -22.78 16.46 0.76
C ARG A 45 -22.73 16.85 -0.73
N ARG A 46 -23.62 16.30 -1.56
CA ARG A 46 -23.83 16.67 -2.99
C ARG A 46 -22.66 16.36 -3.95
N LEU A 47 -21.79 15.41 -3.61
CA LEU A 47 -20.90 14.84 -4.62
C LEU A 47 -21.78 14.10 -5.64
N ALA A 48 -21.60 14.35 -6.94
CA ALA A 48 -22.37 13.70 -7.98
C ALA A 48 -21.72 12.34 -8.35
N PRO A 49 -22.53 11.31 -8.67
CA PRO A 49 -21.98 10.07 -9.21
C PRO A 49 -21.30 10.31 -10.58
N PRO A 50 -20.36 9.43 -11.00
CA PRO A 50 -19.98 8.17 -10.35
C PRO A 50 -19.04 8.38 -9.15
N TYR A 51 -19.21 7.56 -8.11
CA TYR A 51 -18.40 7.59 -6.88
C TYR A 51 -17.16 6.71 -6.96
N ASP A 52 -16.78 6.22 -8.14
CA ASP A 52 -15.61 5.36 -8.26
C ASP A 52 -14.33 6.09 -7.88
N ALA A 53 -13.36 5.34 -7.35
CA ALA A 53 -12.11 5.91 -6.84
C ALA A 53 -11.42 6.85 -7.86
N ARG A 54 -11.43 6.52 -9.16
CA ARG A 54 -10.76 7.33 -10.17
C ARG A 54 -11.41 8.71 -10.31
N ALA A 55 -12.74 8.76 -10.33
CA ALA A 55 -13.50 10.02 -10.34
C ALA A 55 -13.21 10.83 -9.07
N ILE A 56 -13.20 10.20 -7.90
CA ILE A 56 -12.90 10.89 -6.62
C ILE A 56 -11.52 11.56 -6.63
N PHE A 57 -10.47 10.83 -7.03
CA PHE A 57 -9.13 11.43 -7.10
C PHE A 57 -9.05 12.53 -8.16
N ALA A 58 -9.82 12.46 -9.25
CA ALA A 58 -9.88 13.53 -10.25
C ALA A 58 -10.57 14.80 -9.70
N GLU A 59 -11.72 14.65 -9.05
CA GLU A 59 -12.46 15.77 -8.42
C GLU A 59 -11.65 16.43 -7.29
N ALA A 60 -10.92 15.64 -6.50
CA ALA A 60 -10.04 16.16 -5.45
C ALA A 60 -8.91 17.04 -6.04
N ARG A 61 -8.37 16.68 -7.21
CA ARG A 61 -7.43 17.52 -7.97
C ARG A 61 -8.09 18.77 -8.53
N GLY A 62 -9.33 18.63 -9.03
CA GLY A 62 -10.18 19.75 -9.47
C GLY A 62 -10.55 20.71 -8.34
N GLY A 63 -10.37 20.28 -7.10
CA GLY A 63 -10.52 21.09 -5.90
C GLY A 63 -11.83 20.91 -5.17
N ASP A 64 -12.61 19.91 -5.54
CA ASP A 64 -13.83 19.56 -4.82
C ASP A 64 -13.53 19.24 -3.35
N ARG A 65 -14.29 19.88 -2.46
CA ARG A 65 -14.06 19.79 -1.02
C ARG A 65 -14.39 18.40 -0.49
N VAL A 66 -15.45 17.77 -0.97
CA VAL A 66 -15.90 16.45 -0.47
C VAL A 66 -14.93 15.37 -0.95
N ALA A 67 -14.50 15.43 -2.21
CA ALA A 67 -13.50 14.53 -2.76
C ALA A 67 -12.17 14.63 -1.99
N ARG A 68 -11.73 15.84 -1.63
CA ARG A 68 -10.55 16.03 -0.76
C ARG A 68 -10.72 15.44 0.63
N GLU A 69 -11.90 15.53 1.23
CA GLU A 69 -12.21 14.88 2.51
C GLU A 69 -12.16 13.35 2.40
N VAL A 70 -12.64 12.78 1.29
CA VAL A 70 -12.54 11.33 1.02
C VAL A 70 -11.06 10.93 0.93
N VAL A 71 -10.26 11.66 0.15
CA VAL A 71 -8.82 11.40 -0.02
C VAL A 71 -8.06 11.50 1.31
N GLU A 72 -8.37 12.51 2.12
CA GLU A 72 -7.78 12.70 3.45
C GLU A 72 -8.07 11.50 4.36
N GLU A 73 -9.31 11.01 4.37
CA GLU A 73 -9.71 9.84 5.15
C GLU A 73 -9.05 8.56 4.63
N VAL A 74 -8.91 8.41 3.31
CA VAL A 74 -8.18 7.27 2.71
C VAL A 74 -6.71 7.31 3.10
N ALA A 75 -6.07 8.47 3.10
CA ALA A 75 -4.69 8.62 3.56
C ALA A 75 -4.55 8.26 5.05
N ARG A 76 -5.51 8.66 5.88
CA ARG A 76 -5.57 8.27 7.29
C ARG A 76 -5.68 6.74 7.45
N ARG A 77 -6.52 6.09 6.65
CA ARG A 77 -6.66 4.62 6.63
C ARG A 77 -5.38 3.93 6.19
N ILE A 78 -4.68 4.43 5.18
CA ILE A 78 -3.37 3.92 4.78
C ILE A 78 -2.39 4.02 5.96
N ALA A 79 -2.28 5.20 6.58
CA ALA A 79 -1.40 5.39 7.72
C ALA A 79 -1.74 4.43 8.88
N LEU A 80 -3.04 4.14 9.11
CA LEU A 80 -3.47 3.20 10.16
C LEU A 80 -2.95 1.78 9.93
N HIS A 81 -2.89 1.34 8.67
CA HIS A 81 -2.33 0.03 8.32
C HIS A 81 -0.81 0.03 8.41
N LEU A 82 -0.15 1.15 8.08
CA LEU A 82 1.30 1.26 8.13
C LEU A 82 1.85 1.36 9.56
N ALA A 83 1.14 2.05 10.46
CA ALA A 83 1.59 2.30 11.81
C ALA A 83 2.01 1.02 12.59
N PRO A 84 1.18 -0.05 12.68
CA PRO A 84 1.56 -1.26 13.39
C PRO A 84 2.75 -1.97 12.73
N ILE A 85 2.81 -1.98 11.40
CA ILE A 85 3.90 -2.62 10.65
C ILE A 85 5.22 -1.89 10.93
N ALA A 86 5.22 -0.56 10.84
CA ALA A 86 6.39 0.25 11.14
C ALA A 86 6.82 0.11 12.61
N SER A 87 5.85 0.01 13.54
CA SER A 87 6.14 -0.14 14.97
C SER A 87 6.79 -1.48 15.32
N VAL A 88 6.41 -2.56 14.62
CA VAL A 88 6.92 -3.92 14.90
C VAL A 88 8.19 -4.23 14.12
N ALA A 89 8.22 -3.85 12.83
CA ALA A 89 9.28 -4.23 11.92
C ALA A 89 10.36 -3.15 11.73
N ASP A 90 10.13 -1.93 12.23
CA ASP A 90 11.05 -0.78 12.10
C ASP A 90 11.55 -0.59 10.65
N VAL A 91 10.60 -0.44 9.73
CA VAL A 91 10.91 -0.29 8.31
C VAL A 91 11.40 1.13 8.02
N ALA A 92 12.49 1.26 7.27
CA ALA A 92 13.01 2.57 6.88
C ALA A 92 12.18 3.24 5.76
N LEU A 93 11.54 2.44 4.90
CA LEU A 93 10.83 2.90 3.71
C LEU A 93 9.58 2.04 3.47
N VAL A 94 8.47 2.72 3.20
CA VAL A 94 7.24 2.16 2.65
C VAL A 94 7.08 2.68 1.23
N VAL A 95 6.83 1.78 0.27
CA VAL A 95 6.55 2.15 -1.11
C VAL A 95 5.10 1.82 -1.43
N LEU A 96 4.31 2.83 -1.75
CA LEU A 96 2.93 2.69 -2.19
C LEU A 96 2.90 2.26 -3.66
N GLY A 97 2.27 1.12 -3.92
CA GLY A 97 2.07 0.57 -5.26
C GLY A 97 0.59 0.51 -5.67
N GLY A 98 0.33 -0.10 -6.82
CA GLY A 98 -1.02 -0.33 -7.34
C GLY A 98 -1.74 0.96 -7.77
N GLY A 99 -3.01 0.80 -8.15
CA GLY A 99 -3.82 1.90 -8.70
C GLY A 99 -4.10 3.05 -7.73
N LEU A 100 -3.91 2.86 -6.41
CA LEU A 100 -3.95 3.95 -5.43
C LEU A 100 -2.63 4.70 -5.34
N GLY A 101 -1.50 3.96 -5.36
CA GLY A 101 -0.16 4.55 -5.33
C GLY A 101 0.10 5.53 -6.47
N THR A 102 -0.58 5.40 -7.62
CA THR A 102 -0.49 6.36 -8.72
C THR A 102 -1.02 7.76 -8.38
N ASN A 103 -1.75 7.91 -7.28
CA ASN A 103 -2.26 9.19 -6.77
C ASN A 103 -1.35 9.79 -5.68
N GLY A 104 -0.03 9.58 -5.81
CA GLY A 104 0.97 10.05 -4.84
C GLY A 104 0.96 11.56 -4.60
N ASP A 105 0.58 12.34 -5.62
CA ASP A 105 0.42 13.79 -5.53
C ASP A 105 -0.60 14.21 -4.47
N LEU A 106 -1.60 13.38 -4.22
CA LEU A 106 -2.64 13.62 -3.22
C LEU A 106 -2.45 12.82 -1.92
N LEU A 107 -1.79 11.67 -1.98
CA LEU A 107 -1.70 10.74 -0.84
C LEU A 107 -0.41 10.86 -0.02
N LEU A 108 0.73 11.21 -0.63
CA LEU A 108 2.02 11.15 0.06
C LEU A 108 2.09 12.10 1.26
N GLU A 109 1.73 13.37 1.06
CA GLU A 109 1.80 14.36 2.14
C GLU A 109 0.86 14.01 3.30
N PRO A 110 -0.44 13.70 3.09
CA PRO A 110 -1.32 13.36 4.20
C PRO A 110 -0.90 12.09 4.94
N VAL A 111 -0.47 11.03 4.24
CA VAL A 111 0.02 9.79 4.88
C VAL A 111 1.24 10.09 5.76
N ARG A 112 2.21 10.86 5.24
CA ARG A 112 3.40 11.28 6.00
C ARG A 112 3.02 12.12 7.22
N ARG A 113 2.06 13.04 7.07
CA ARG A 113 1.54 13.88 8.16
C ARG A 113 0.91 13.04 9.27
N PHE A 114 0.06 12.08 8.93
CA PHE A 114 -0.55 11.19 9.93
C PHE A 114 0.49 10.36 10.66
N LEU A 115 1.42 9.72 9.93
CA LEU A 115 2.49 8.93 10.55
C LEU A 115 3.38 9.80 11.46
N GLY A 116 3.81 10.98 11.00
CA GLY A 116 4.62 11.89 11.81
C GLY A 116 3.91 12.41 13.06
N GLY A 117 2.57 12.46 13.06
CA GLY A 117 1.77 12.78 14.24
C GLY A 117 1.58 11.60 15.21
N TRP A 118 1.74 10.36 14.74
CA TRP A 118 1.44 9.15 15.54
C TRP A 118 2.68 8.44 16.08
N MET A 119 3.85 8.66 15.47
CA MET A 119 5.07 7.97 15.86
C MET A 119 6.29 8.91 15.86
N PRO A 120 7.27 8.68 16.77
CA PRO A 120 8.46 9.51 16.87
C PRO A 120 9.41 9.36 15.67
N TYR A 121 9.45 8.17 15.06
CA TYR A 121 10.36 7.84 13.96
C TYR A 121 9.57 7.22 12.79
N PRO A 122 8.81 8.02 12.02
CA PRO A 122 8.03 7.50 10.91
C PRO A 122 8.91 7.01 9.76
N PRO A 123 8.49 5.95 9.03
CA PRO A 123 9.19 5.53 7.83
C PRO A 123 9.10 6.61 6.75
N GLN A 124 10.06 6.62 5.83
CA GLN A 124 9.86 7.31 4.55
C GLN A 124 8.69 6.64 3.81
N VAL A 125 7.89 7.43 3.09
CA VAL A 125 6.77 6.92 2.29
C VAL A 125 6.93 7.44 0.88
N GLU A 126 7.10 6.58 -0.10
CA GLU A 126 7.29 6.93 -1.51
C GLU A 126 6.28 6.21 -2.40
N VAL A 127 6.17 6.64 -3.66
CA VAL A 127 5.40 5.92 -4.69
C VAL A 127 6.35 5.11 -5.56
N SER A 128 5.91 3.91 -5.95
CA SER A 128 6.67 3.07 -6.87
C SER A 128 6.91 3.74 -8.22
N SER A 129 8.17 3.79 -8.66
CA SER A 129 8.55 4.24 -10.00
C SER A 129 8.28 3.21 -11.10
N LEU A 130 7.96 1.97 -10.72
CA LEU A 130 7.69 0.88 -11.67
C LEU A 130 6.25 0.88 -12.20
N GLY A 131 5.35 1.67 -11.60
CA GLY A 131 3.95 1.78 -12.03
C GLY A 131 3.26 0.41 -12.14
N GLU A 132 2.50 0.22 -13.22
CA GLU A 132 1.78 -1.03 -13.51
C GLU A 132 2.70 -2.23 -13.73
N ALA A 133 3.96 -2.00 -14.12
CA ALA A 133 4.93 -3.08 -14.35
C ALA A 133 5.45 -3.70 -13.05
N ALA A 134 5.24 -3.07 -11.88
CA ALA A 134 5.83 -3.48 -10.61
C ALA A 134 5.61 -4.97 -10.28
N VAL A 135 4.39 -5.48 -10.48
CA VAL A 135 4.05 -6.89 -10.19
C VAL A 135 4.79 -7.83 -11.14
N LEU A 136 4.76 -7.55 -12.44
CA LEU A 136 5.42 -8.38 -13.45
C LEU A 136 6.94 -8.36 -13.26
N THR A 137 7.53 -7.20 -13.04
CA THR A 137 8.96 -7.05 -12.76
C THR A 137 9.36 -7.83 -11.51
N GLY A 138 8.56 -7.77 -10.44
CA GLY A 138 8.79 -8.56 -9.22
C GLY A 138 8.71 -10.07 -9.49
N ALA A 139 7.71 -10.53 -10.24
CA ALA A 139 7.56 -11.93 -10.60
C ALA A 139 8.75 -12.45 -11.42
N LEU A 140 9.21 -11.67 -12.41
CA LEU A 140 10.40 -12.01 -13.21
C LEU A 140 11.67 -12.06 -12.35
N ALA A 141 11.88 -11.10 -11.46
CA ALA A 141 13.03 -11.06 -10.56
C ALA A 141 13.05 -12.29 -9.63
N VAL A 142 11.90 -12.64 -9.04
CA VAL A 142 11.77 -13.82 -8.18
C VAL A 142 11.98 -15.11 -8.98
N GLY A 143 11.38 -15.23 -10.17
CA GLY A 143 11.52 -16.39 -11.04
C GLY A 143 12.97 -16.60 -11.51
N LEU A 144 13.63 -15.52 -11.94
CA LEU A 144 15.03 -15.55 -12.35
C LEU A 144 15.93 -16.00 -11.19
N ARG A 145 15.72 -15.44 -9.99
CA ARG A 145 16.49 -15.83 -8.80
C ARG A 145 16.30 -17.31 -8.47
N SER A 146 15.06 -17.79 -8.45
CA SER A 146 14.76 -19.22 -8.20
C SER A 146 15.42 -20.13 -9.24
N ALA A 147 15.47 -19.72 -10.51
CA ALA A 147 16.14 -20.47 -11.56
C ALA A 147 17.66 -20.51 -11.36
N LEU A 148 18.28 -19.38 -11.03
CA LEU A 148 19.72 -19.30 -10.74
C LEU A 148 20.09 -20.15 -9.52
N ASP A 149 19.32 -20.04 -8.44
CA ASP A 149 19.53 -20.84 -7.23
C ASP A 149 19.43 -22.35 -7.55
N SER A 150 18.43 -22.74 -8.35
CA SER A 150 18.25 -24.14 -8.76
C SER A 150 19.39 -24.68 -9.63
N VAL A 151 19.98 -23.87 -10.50
CA VAL A 151 21.04 -24.31 -11.42
C VAL A 151 22.40 -24.32 -10.75
N PHE A 152 22.73 -23.31 -9.94
CA PHE A 152 24.08 -23.11 -9.43
C PHE A 152 24.28 -23.65 -8.01
N VAL A 153 23.25 -23.67 -7.16
CA VAL A 153 23.37 -24.21 -5.79
C VAL A 153 23.21 -25.73 -5.78
N ASN A 154 22.30 -26.29 -6.57
CA ASN A 154 22.09 -27.76 -6.61
C ASN A 154 23.15 -28.53 -7.40
N ARG A 155 24.01 -27.89 -8.19
CA ARG A 155 25.13 -28.56 -8.89
C ARG A 155 26.35 -28.77 -7.99
N SER A 156 26.52 -27.98 -6.93
CA SER A 156 27.65 -28.11 -6.00
C SER A 156 27.57 -29.35 -5.09
N GLY A 157 26.42 -30.03 -5.04
CA GLY A 157 26.23 -31.30 -4.31
C GLY A 157 26.36 -32.58 -5.16
N ALA A 158 26.63 -32.45 -6.47
CA ALA A 158 26.56 -33.56 -7.42
C ALA A 158 27.91 -33.93 -8.07
N VAL A 159 29.03 -33.68 -7.38
CA VAL A 159 30.34 -34.23 -7.77
C VAL A 159 30.72 -35.32 -6.74
N PRO A 160 30.47 -36.61 -7.02
CA PRO A 160 31.13 -37.68 -6.30
C PRO A 160 32.63 -37.70 -6.65
N ALA A 161 33.47 -37.91 -5.65
CA ALA A 161 34.90 -38.16 -5.79
C ALA A 161 35.20 -39.51 -6.45
#